data_AF-A0A0T9QC30-F1
#
_entry.id   AF-A0A0T9QC30-F1
#
_cell.length_a   1.000
_cell.length_b   1.000
_cell.length_c   1.000
_cell.angle_alpha   90.00
_cell.angle_beta   90.00
_cell.angle_gamma   90.00
#
_symmetry.space_group_name_H-M   'P 1'
#
loop_
_entity.id
_entity.type
_entity.pdbx_description
1 polymer ?
#
loop_
_entity_poly.entity_id
_entity_poly.type
_entity_poly.pdbx_seq_one_letter_code
_entity_poly.pdbx_strand_id
1 'polypeptide(L)'
;MDVRNNTFETNSNNMRSTFAHCFDWDNTIVGHGVIDVANKEIICMCSDYDWHLLFWNDELDLQIGKRLTPGIEPWHNYPDSYLNTLSKFKNKNLKTQINICTRHGSIFELTSLCSTGELSSKDMMNFLKLKPTLSDYTNQIWKTKNNQQEISLPLRDNTIIDIVEPNDKNSDVLDCHPYMRFGNIRFTQKEIMTIRYLLSHRRVKEIAALQGCSATTIQTRINRIKYKLDCQNQSSAVLFKALKEHGVTLACLDTLIKTT
;
A
#
# COMPACT_ATOMS: atom_id res chain seq x y z
N MET A 1 21.15 -5.52 -12.51
CA MET A 1 20.71 -6.46 -11.46
C MET A 1 19.96 -7.59 -12.15
N ASP A 2 20.04 -8.83 -11.65
CA ASP A 2 19.26 -9.94 -12.20
C ASP A 2 17.93 -10.06 -11.45
N VAL A 3 16.83 -10.16 -12.20
CA VAL A 3 15.48 -10.42 -11.68
C VAL A 3 15.32 -11.85 -11.16
N ARG A 4 16.26 -12.74 -11.51
CA ARG A 4 16.36 -14.13 -11.03
C ARG A 4 17.09 -14.26 -9.69
N ASN A 5 17.39 -13.15 -9.00
CA ASN A 5 18.06 -13.17 -7.71
C ASN A 5 17.19 -13.88 -6.64
N ASN A 6 17.76 -14.87 -5.96
CA ASN A 6 17.17 -15.61 -4.82
C ASN A 6 16.56 -14.69 -3.74
N THR A 7 17.05 -13.46 -3.58
CA THR A 7 16.48 -12.47 -2.65
C THR A 7 15.02 -12.10 -3.02
N PHE A 8 14.65 -12.07 -4.30
CA PHE A 8 13.25 -11.87 -4.73
C PHE A 8 12.38 -13.09 -4.39
N GLU A 9 12.85 -14.30 -4.69
CA GLU A 9 12.13 -15.54 -4.34
C GLU A 9 11.91 -15.65 -2.82
N THR A 10 12.94 -15.34 -2.06
CA THR A 10 12.91 -15.32 -0.59
C THR A 10 11.90 -14.29 -0.09
N ASN A 11 11.88 -13.08 -0.65
CA ASN A 11 10.87 -12.06 -0.30
C ASN A 11 9.45 -12.46 -0.72
N SER A 12 9.27 -13.13 -1.86
CA SER A 12 7.99 -13.69 -2.28
C SER A 12 7.47 -14.75 -1.30
N ASN A 13 8.33 -15.67 -0.87
CA ASN A 13 7.98 -16.69 0.13
C ASN A 13 7.71 -16.08 1.51
N ASN A 14 8.52 -15.11 1.95
CA ASN A 14 8.28 -14.37 3.19
C ASN A 14 6.96 -13.59 3.17
N MET A 15 6.61 -12.98 2.03
CA MET A 15 5.32 -12.30 1.82
C MET A 15 4.15 -13.30 1.91
N ARG A 16 4.26 -14.47 1.24
CA ARG A 16 3.27 -15.54 1.34
C ARG A 16 3.06 -15.97 2.79
N SER A 17 4.13 -16.24 3.55
CA SER A 17 4.05 -16.65 4.95
C SER A 17 3.46 -15.56 5.86
N THR A 18 3.88 -14.30 5.68
CA THR A 18 3.41 -13.16 6.49
C THR A 18 1.90 -12.91 6.30
N PHE A 19 1.43 -12.98 5.05
CA PHE A 19 0.06 -12.62 4.67
C PHE A 19 -0.87 -13.81 4.40
N ALA A 20 -0.47 -15.04 4.76
CA ALA A 20 -1.31 -16.25 4.65
C ALA A 20 -2.63 -16.18 5.44
N HIS A 21 -2.72 -15.29 6.43
CA HIS A 21 -3.95 -15.02 7.18
C HIS A 21 -4.86 -13.96 6.53
N CYS A 22 -4.42 -13.35 5.42
CA CYS A 22 -5.15 -12.33 4.66
C CYS A 22 -5.63 -12.83 3.29
N PHE A 23 -4.93 -13.80 2.68
CA PHE A 23 -5.13 -14.21 1.29
C PHE A 23 -5.14 -15.72 1.12
N ASP A 24 -6.07 -16.21 0.29
CA ASP A 24 -5.96 -17.50 -0.39
C ASP A 24 -4.96 -17.36 -1.55
N TRP A 25 -3.77 -17.93 -1.38
CA TRP A 25 -2.68 -17.82 -2.36
C TRP A 25 -2.79 -18.75 -3.58
N ASP A 26 -3.73 -19.70 -3.55
CA ASP A 26 -3.99 -20.56 -4.69
C ASP A 26 -4.91 -19.82 -5.67
N ASN A 27 -5.89 -19.08 -5.14
CA ASN A 27 -6.83 -18.27 -5.92
C ASN A 27 -6.39 -16.81 -6.16
N THR A 28 -5.46 -16.24 -5.38
CA THR A 28 -5.02 -14.84 -5.54
C THR A 28 -3.51 -14.68 -5.82
N ILE A 29 -3.18 -13.56 -6.48
CA ILE A 29 -1.81 -13.06 -6.66
C ILE A 29 -1.81 -11.59 -6.24
N VAL A 30 -0.89 -11.21 -5.36
CA VAL A 30 -0.74 -9.83 -4.87
C VAL A 30 0.64 -9.33 -5.22
N GLY A 31 0.72 -8.12 -5.77
CA GLY A 31 1.97 -7.40 -5.97
C GLY A 31 1.96 -6.09 -5.20
N HIS A 32 3.10 -5.66 -4.68
CA HIS A 32 3.31 -4.28 -4.25
C HIS A 32 4.66 -3.79 -4.78
N GLY A 33 4.67 -2.63 -5.42
CA GLY A 33 5.85 -1.97 -5.94
C GLY A 33 5.95 -0.53 -5.47
N VAL A 34 7.15 -0.13 -5.10
CA VAL A 34 7.54 1.27 -4.93
C VAL A 34 8.39 1.64 -6.14
N ILE A 35 7.95 2.65 -6.90
CA ILE A 35 8.63 3.17 -8.08
C ILE A 35 9.10 4.58 -7.75
N ASP A 36 10.41 4.78 -7.62
CA ASP A 36 11.01 6.11 -7.46
C ASP A 36 11.50 6.60 -8.82
N VAL A 37 10.75 7.53 -9.40
CA VAL A 37 11.03 8.10 -10.72
C VAL A 37 12.30 8.97 -10.70
N ALA A 38 12.61 9.61 -9.57
CA ALA A 38 13.77 10.51 -9.47
C ALA A 38 15.09 9.74 -9.39
N ASN A 39 15.11 8.66 -8.61
CA ASN A 39 16.27 7.75 -8.53
C ASN A 39 16.30 6.69 -9.65
N LYS A 40 15.22 6.56 -10.42
CA LYS A 40 15.00 5.52 -11.45
C LYS A 40 15.10 4.10 -10.91
N GLU A 41 14.52 3.89 -9.72
CA GLU A 41 14.50 2.62 -9.00
C GLU A 41 13.07 2.04 -8.91
N ILE A 42 12.95 0.72 -9.08
CA ILE A 42 11.75 -0.08 -8.81
C ILE A 42 12.09 -1.12 -7.75
N ILE A 43 11.39 -1.08 -6.62
CA ILE A 43 11.45 -2.14 -5.59
C ILE A 43 10.07 -2.78 -5.54
N CYS A 44 9.98 -4.01 -6.04
CA CYS A 44 8.74 -4.76 -6.12
C CYS A 44 8.81 -6.10 -5.40
N MET A 45 7.69 -6.50 -4.80
CA MET A 45 7.48 -7.82 -4.23
C MET A 45 6.16 -8.40 -4.76
N CYS A 46 6.10 -9.72 -4.90
CA CYS A 46 4.89 -10.42 -5.31
C CYS A 46 4.71 -11.72 -4.53
N SER A 47 3.47 -12.13 -4.27
CA SER A 47 3.14 -13.40 -3.63
C SER A 47 3.35 -14.63 -4.52
N ASP A 48 3.83 -14.45 -5.75
CA ASP A 48 4.20 -15.52 -6.68
C ASP A 48 5.43 -15.09 -7.50
N TYR A 49 6.55 -15.81 -7.32
CA TYR A 49 7.84 -15.45 -7.94
C TYR A 49 7.86 -15.76 -9.44
N ASP A 50 7.15 -16.80 -9.90
CA ASP A 50 7.04 -17.09 -11.33
C ASP A 50 6.30 -15.96 -12.07
N TRP A 51 5.35 -15.29 -11.40
CA TRP A 51 4.68 -14.12 -11.97
C TRP A 51 5.65 -12.92 -12.07
N HIS A 52 6.50 -12.71 -11.06
CA HIS A 52 7.56 -11.70 -11.14
C HIS A 52 8.51 -12.00 -12.32
N LEU A 53 9.02 -13.22 -12.42
CA LEU A 53 9.90 -13.61 -13.53
C LEU A 53 9.26 -13.43 -14.91
N LEU A 54 8.00 -13.85 -15.07
CA LEU A 54 7.26 -13.69 -16.32
C LEU A 54 7.00 -12.20 -16.65
N PHE A 55 6.69 -11.37 -15.65
CA PHE A 55 6.46 -9.94 -15.82
C PHE A 55 7.68 -9.21 -16.41
N TRP A 56 8.88 -9.53 -15.90
CA TRP A 56 10.14 -8.95 -16.39
C TRP A 56 10.63 -9.60 -17.69
N ASN A 57 10.34 -10.89 -17.92
CA ASN A 57 10.64 -11.59 -19.17
C ASN A 57 9.87 -11.03 -20.37
N ASP A 58 8.58 -10.73 -20.17
CA ASP A 58 7.71 -10.13 -21.19
C ASP A 58 7.79 -8.59 -21.22
N GLU A 59 8.81 -8.02 -20.56
CA GLU A 59 9.17 -6.60 -20.55
C GLU A 59 8.04 -5.63 -20.14
N LEU A 60 7.12 -6.09 -19.28
CA LEU A 60 5.97 -5.31 -18.82
C LEU A 60 6.35 -4.12 -17.92
N ASP A 61 7.61 -4.06 -17.46
CA ASP A 61 8.19 -2.91 -16.77
C ASP A 61 8.52 -1.74 -17.73
N LEU A 62 8.78 -2.00 -19.03
CA LEU A 62 9.01 -0.95 -20.05
C LEU A 62 7.79 -0.06 -20.31
N GLN A 63 6.63 -0.43 -19.73
CA GLN A 63 5.36 0.29 -19.87
C GLN A 63 4.73 0.63 -18.51
N ILE A 64 5.48 0.47 -17.41
CA ILE A 64 4.98 0.64 -16.04
C ILE A 64 4.41 2.04 -15.78
N GLY A 65 4.91 3.07 -16.48
CA GLY A 65 4.40 4.44 -16.45
C GLY A 65 2.91 4.54 -16.76
N LYS A 66 2.40 3.69 -17.65
CA LYS A 66 0.97 3.60 -18.00
C LYS A 66 0.11 3.12 -16.82
N ARG A 67 0.72 2.55 -15.79
CA ARG A 67 0.08 2.06 -14.55
C ARG A 67 0.28 3.00 -13.35
N LEU A 68 0.96 4.14 -13.53
CA LEU A 68 1.23 5.12 -12.48
C LEU A 68 0.16 6.22 -12.34
N THR A 69 -0.99 6.08 -13.03
CA THR A 69 -2.16 6.95 -12.83
C THR A 69 -2.75 6.75 -11.42
N PRO A 70 -2.75 7.77 -10.54
CA PRO A 70 -3.25 7.61 -9.17
C PRO A 70 -4.76 7.34 -9.15
N GLY A 71 -5.17 6.24 -8.52
CA GLY A 71 -6.56 5.75 -8.56
C GLY A 71 -6.67 4.25 -8.31
N ILE A 72 -7.83 3.70 -8.69
CA ILE A 72 -8.10 2.25 -8.72
C ILE A 72 -8.52 1.91 -10.15
N GLU A 73 -7.72 1.08 -10.83
CA GLU A 73 -7.84 0.84 -12.27
C GLU A 73 -7.83 -0.68 -12.57
N PRO A 74 -8.80 -1.21 -13.33
CA PRO A 74 -8.80 -2.61 -13.78
C PRO A 74 -7.78 -2.83 -14.89
N TRP A 75 -7.24 -4.04 -15.04
CA TRP A 75 -6.12 -4.24 -15.98
C TRP A 75 -6.49 -4.13 -17.46
N HIS A 76 -7.78 -4.23 -17.81
CA HIS A 76 -8.25 -4.01 -19.18
C HIS A 76 -8.18 -2.55 -19.65
N ASN A 77 -7.84 -1.61 -18.75
CA ASN A 77 -7.53 -0.21 -19.12
C ASN A 77 -6.04 -0.01 -19.52
N TYR A 78 -5.21 -1.05 -19.46
CA TYR A 78 -3.81 -1.03 -19.91
C TYR A 78 -3.62 -1.78 -21.23
N PRO A 79 -2.49 -1.61 -21.93
CA PRO A 79 -2.24 -2.29 -23.20
C PRO A 79 -2.32 -3.82 -23.09
N ASP A 80 -2.76 -4.44 -24.20
CA ASP A 80 -3.01 -5.88 -24.29
C ASP A 80 -1.82 -6.76 -23.90
N SER A 81 -0.59 -6.25 -23.93
CA SER A 81 0.60 -6.94 -23.42
C SER A 81 0.40 -7.43 -21.99
N TYR A 82 -0.22 -6.65 -21.10
CA TYR A 82 -0.49 -7.08 -19.72
C TYR A 82 -1.44 -8.28 -19.65
N LEU A 83 -2.48 -8.30 -20.48
CA LEU A 83 -3.45 -9.41 -20.54
C LEU A 83 -2.86 -10.64 -21.25
N ASN A 84 -2.09 -10.43 -22.32
CA ASN A 84 -1.43 -11.46 -23.12
C ASN A 84 -0.25 -12.13 -22.39
N THR A 85 0.39 -11.45 -21.45
CA THR A 85 1.35 -12.06 -20.52
C THR A 85 0.61 -12.81 -19.41
N LEU A 86 -0.46 -12.24 -18.87
CA LEU A 86 -1.23 -12.87 -17.79
C LEU A 86 -1.92 -14.18 -18.24
N SER A 87 -2.38 -14.27 -19.49
CA SER A 87 -2.99 -15.49 -20.03
C SER A 87 -2.01 -16.66 -20.18
N LYS A 88 -0.69 -16.41 -20.23
CA LYS A 88 0.36 -17.44 -20.16
C LYS A 88 0.55 -17.99 -18.74
N PHE A 89 0.02 -17.32 -17.72
CA PHE A 89 0.44 -17.56 -16.33
C PHE A 89 -0.31 -18.71 -15.64
N LYS A 90 0.36 -19.85 -15.51
CA LYS A 90 -0.07 -21.04 -14.73
C LYS A 90 -1.50 -21.54 -15.05
N ASN A 91 -2.03 -21.22 -16.24
CA ASN A 91 -3.42 -21.44 -16.63
C ASN A 91 -4.47 -20.94 -15.59
N LYS A 92 -4.13 -19.93 -14.77
CA LYS A 92 -5.09 -19.39 -13.81
C LYS A 92 -6.15 -18.59 -14.57
N ASN A 93 -7.41 -19.05 -14.52
CA ASN A 93 -8.58 -18.33 -15.03
C ASN A 93 -8.88 -17.12 -14.14
N LEU A 94 -8.02 -16.10 -14.21
CA LEU A 94 -8.13 -14.87 -13.44
C LEU A 94 -9.29 -14.02 -13.98
N LYS A 95 -10.27 -13.73 -13.12
CA LYS A 95 -11.47 -12.96 -13.44
C LYS A 95 -11.38 -11.49 -13.04
N THR A 96 -10.69 -11.19 -11.94
CA THR A 96 -10.47 -9.83 -11.47
C THR A 96 -8.99 -9.51 -11.47
N GLN A 97 -8.62 -8.36 -12.04
CA GLN A 97 -7.27 -7.81 -12.02
C GLN A 97 -7.38 -6.31 -11.81
N ILE A 98 -6.80 -5.81 -10.72
CA ILE A 98 -6.84 -4.39 -10.36
C ILE A 98 -5.44 -3.88 -10.00
N ASN A 99 -5.25 -2.58 -10.18
CA ASN A 99 -4.17 -1.81 -9.59
C ASN A 99 -4.75 -0.71 -8.70
N ILE A 100 -4.10 -0.46 -7.57
CA ILE A 100 -4.30 0.73 -6.74
C ILE A 100 -2.98 1.49 -6.77
N CYS A 101 -2.96 2.65 -7.42
CA CYS A 101 -1.79 3.51 -7.45
C CYS A 101 -2.01 4.73 -6.53
N THR A 102 -1.00 5.06 -5.72
CA THR A 102 -0.95 6.32 -4.97
C THR A 102 0.40 6.99 -5.15
N ARG A 103 0.42 8.30 -5.39
CA ARG A 103 1.63 9.09 -5.66
C ARG A 103 2.01 9.99 -4.48
N HIS A 104 3.31 10.03 -4.18
CA HIS A 104 3.93 10.82 -3.11
C HIS A 104 5.22 11.46 -3.64
N GLY A 105 5.10 12.63 -4.28
CA GLY A 105 6.24 13.31 -4.93
C GLY A 105 6.72 12.58 -6.20
N SER A 106 7.99 12.17 -6.25
CA SER A 106 8.56 11.31 -7.30
C SER A 106 8.22 9.83 -7.12
N ILE A 107 7.73 9.43 -5.93
CA ILE A 107 7.50 8.03 -5.56
C ILE A 107 6.05 7.65 -5.86
N PHE A 108 5.86 6.51 -6.50
CA PHE A 108 4.55 5.89 -6.71
C PHE A 108 4.50 4.53 -6.00
N GLU A 109 3.48 4.31 -5.17
CA GLU A 109 3.13 2.98 -4.67
C GLU A 109 2.09 2.36 -5.60
N LEU A 110 2.42 1.23 -6.21
CA LEU A 110 1.56 0.45 -7.09
C LEU A 110 1.24 -0.89 -6.44
N THR A 111 0.00 -1.10 -6.01
CA THR A 111 -0.45 -2.38 -5.42
C THR A 111 -1.38 -3.09 -6.40
N SER A 112 -1.06 -4.33 -6.75
CA SER A 112 -1.85 -5.17 -7.66
C SER A 112 -2.54 -6.29 -6.90
N LEU A 113 -3.76 -6.64 -7.33
CA LEU A 113 -4.43 -7.87 -6.94
C LEU A 113 -5.05 -8.51 -8.20
N CYS A 114 -4.71 -9.77 -8.42
CA CYS A 114 -5.36 -10.64 -9.38
C CYS A 114 -6.04 -11.80 -8.64
N SER A 115 -7.24 -12.20 -9.06
CA SER A 115 -8.03 -13.27 -8.45
C SER A 115 -8.71 -14.15 -9.51
N THR A 116 -8.80 -15.46 -9.25
CA THR A 116 -9.63 -16.41 -10.03
C THR A 116 -11.13 -16.19 -9.81
N GLY A 117 -11.50 -15.54 -8.70
CA GLY A 117 -12.87 -15.12 -8.40
C GLY A 117 -13.16 -13.70 -8.88
N GLU A 118 -14.44 -13.36 -8.95
CA GLU A 118 -14.91 -11.97 -8.95
C GLU A 118 -14.82 -11.43 -7.50
N LEU A 119 -14.20 -10.27 -7.31
CA LEU A 119 -14.11 -9.63 -6.00
C LEU A 119 -15.39 -8.89 -5.66
N SER A 120 -16.00 -9.17 -4.51
CA SER A 120 -17.13 -8.36 -4.03
C SER A 120 -16.65 -6.99 -3.53
N SER A 121 -17.57 -6.03 -3.40
CA SER A 121 -17.28 -4.71 -2.81
C SER A 121 -16.65 -4.82 -1.41
N LYS A 122 -17.00 -5.86 -0.64
CA LYS A 122 -16.41 -6.16 0.67
C LYS A 122 -14.93 -6.56 0.55
N ASP A 123 -14.59 -7.38 -0.45
CA ASP A 123 -13.22 -7.87 -0.66
C ASP A 123 -12.33 -6.76 -1.21
N MET A 124 -12.87 -5.95 -2.13
CA MET A 124 -12.25 -4.69 -2.59
C MET A 124 -11.93 -3.76 -1.41
N MET A 125 -12.88 -3.54 -0.50
CA MET A 125 -12.67 -2.72 0.69
C MET A 125 -11.68 -3.34 1.68
N ASN A 126 -11.62 -4.67 1.79
CA ASN A 126 -10.63 -5.35 2.63
C ASN A 126 -9.22 -5.25 2.04
N PHE A 127 -9.06 -5.37 0.73
CA PHE A 127 -7.78 -5.16 0.05
C PHE A 127 -7.30 -3.70 0.17
N LEU A 128 -8.20 -2.72 0.01
CA LEU A 128 -7.91 -1.30 0.25
C LEU A 128 -7.40 -1.03 1.68
N LYS A 129 -7.97 -1.68 2.69
CA LYS A 129 -7.49 -1.60 4.09
C LYS A 129 -6.10 -2.23 4.29
N LEU A 130 -5.70 -3.17 3.43
CA LEU A 130 -4.41 -3.86 3.50
C LEU A 130 -3.31 -3.20 2.64
N LYS A 131 -3.61 -2.36 1.65
CA LYS A 131 -2.56 -1.64 0.88
C LYS A 131 -1.56 -0.89 1.78
N PRO A 132 -1.97 -0.10 2.79
CA PRO A 132 -1.04 0.55 3.71
C PRO A 132 -0.11 -0.44 4.43
N THR A 133 -0.59 -1.67 4.70
CA THR A 133 0.14 -2.74 5.37
C THR A 133 1.24 -3.31 4.48
N LEU A 134 0.89 -3.61 3.24
CA LEU A 134 1.82 -4.11 2.23
C LEU A 134 2.93 -3.08 1.96
N SER A 135 2.61 -1.79 2.01
CA SER A 135 3.58 -0.73 1.72
C SER A 135 4.69 -0.60 2.77
N ASP A 136 4.41 -0.52 4.07
CA ASP A 136 5.49 -0.47 5.07
C ASP A 136 6.27 -1.79 5.17
N TYR A 137 5.60 -2.95 5.02
CA TYR A 137 6.31 -4.23 4.91
C TYR A 137 7.36 -4.19 3.76
N THR A 138 6.97 -3.66 2.60
CA THR A 138 7.90 -3.38 1.49
C THR A 138 8.96 -2.34 1.88
N ASN A 139 8.57 -1.30 2.62
CA ASN A 139 9.46 -0.21 3.03
C ASN A 139 10.53 -0.62 4.06
N GLN A 140 10.24 -1.58 4.93
CA GLN A 140 11.23 -2.21 5.84
C GLN A 140 12.21 -3.08 5.07
N ILE A 141 11.72 -3.86 4.10
CA ILE A 141 12.56 -4.67 3.21
C ILE A 141 13.47 -3.78 2.36
N TRP A 142 12.96 -2.64 1.85
CA TRP A 142 13.76 -1.59 1.18
C TRP A 142 14.82 -0.99 2.11
N LYS A 143 14.44 -0.49 3.29
CA LYS A 143 15.35 0.22 4.21
C LYS A 143 16.43 -0.65 4.85
N THR A 144 16.39 -1.96 4.64
CA THR A 144 17.44 -2.88 5.08
C THR A 144 18.64 -2.73 4.14
N LYS A 145 19.71 -2.06 4.62
CA LYS A 145 20.85 -1.58 3.79
C LYS A 145 21.44 -2.60 2.82
N ASN A 146 21.56 -3.86 3.22
CA ASN A 146 22.10 -4.92 2.36
C ASN A 146 21.10 -5.26 1.24
N ASN A 147 19.81 -5.37 1.57
CA ASN A 147 18.75 -5.73 0.63
C ASN A 147 18.56 -4.66 -0.45
N GLN A 148 18.69 -3.36 -0.16
CA GLN A 148 18.44 -2.31 -1.17
C GLN A 148 19.28 -2.51 -2.45
N GLN A 149 20.55 -2.89 -2.31
CA GLN A 149 21.45 -3.16 -3.44
C GLN A 149 21.21 -4.53 -4.11
N GLU A 150 20.33 -5.37 -3.56
CA GLU A 150 19.96 -6.69 -4.09
C GLU A 150 18.54 -6.75 -4.68
N ILE A 151 17.67 -5.79 -4.35
CA ILE A 151 16.24 -5.78 -4.72
C ILE A 151 15.81 -4.57 -5.56
N SER A 152 16.68 -3.58 -5.78
CA SER A 152 16.34 -2.38 -6.54
C SER A 152 16.61 -2.56 -8.04
N LEU A 153 15.54 -2.77 -8.79
CA LEU A 153 15.55 -2.99 -10.23
C LEU A 153 15.49 -1.64 -10.97
N PRO A 154 16.13 -1.52 -12.14
CA PRO A 154 16.14 -0.25 -12.88
C PRO A 154 14.75 0.08 -13.43
N LEU A 155 14.33 1.33 -13.30
CA LEU A 155 13.16 1.86 -14.02
C LEU A 155 13.50 2.01 -15.50
N ARG A 156 13.11 1.01 -16.31
CA ARG A 156 13.42 0.95 -17.75
C ARG A 156 12.40 1.70 -18.64
N ASP A 157 11.26 2.13 -18.11
CA ASP A 157 10.25 2.91 -18.85
C ASP A 157 10.70 4.37 -19.03
N ASN A 158 11.00 4.75 -20.28
CA ASN A 158 11.46 6.09 -20.64
C ASN A 158 10.31 7.08 -20.95
N THR A 159 9.05 6.68 -20.82
CA THR A 159 7.86 7.53 -21.09
C THR A 159 7.40 8.35 -19.88
N ILE A 160 8.00 8.11 -18.70
CA ILE A 160 7.67 8.80 -17.45
C ILE A 160 8.37 10.16 -17.44
N ILE A 161 7.67 11.19 -17.91
CA ILE A 161 8.15 12.58 -17.98
C ILE A 161 8.07 13.25 -16.59
N ASP A 162 9.07 14.09 -16.29
CA ASP A 162 9.21 14.79 -15.01
C ASP A 162 7.98 15.60 -14.61
N ILE A 163 7.54 15.43 -13.35
CA ILE A 163 6.53 16.28 -12.71
C ILE A 163 7.13 16.87 -11.43
N VAL A 164 7.65 18.09 -11.63
CA VAL A 164 8.35 19.08 -10.79
C VAL A 164 8.30 18.94 -9.25
N GLU A 165 9.52 18.80 -8.69
CA GLU A 165 10.10 19.29 -7.41
C GLU A 165 9.39 19.15 -6.03
N PRO A 166 10.16 19.16 -4.91
CA PRO A 166 9.78 18.42 -3.70
C PRO A 166 9.31 19.28 -2.52
N ASN A 167 8.77 18.60 -1.50
CA ASN A 167 8.79 19.09 -0.12
C ASN A 167 8.85 17.92 0.90
N ASP A 168 9.06 18.24 2.18
CA ASP A 168 9.95 17.46 3.06
C ASP A 168 9.29 16.43 4.04
N LYS A 169 10.07 15.41 4.44
CA LYS A 169 10.02 14.56 5.67
C LYS A 169 8.88 13.55 6.03
N ASN A 170 9.34 12.49 6.74
CA ASN A 170 8.75 11.75 7.89
C ASN A 170 7.61 10.68 7.78
N SER A 171 8.00 9.38 7.89
CA SER A 171 7.43 8.29 8.77
C SER A 171 6.60 7.03 8.24
N ASP A 172 5.87 6.17 9.07
CA ASP A 172 5.28 4.76 8.77
C ASP A 172 4.62 3.79 9.93
N VAL A 173 3.33 3.72 10.38
CA VAL A 173 2.84 2.67 11.39
C VAL A 173 1.36 2.16 11.19
N LEU A 174 0.97 0.93 11.66
CA LEU A 174 -0.03 -0.06 11.11
C LEU A 174 -1.39 -0.33 11.82
N ASP A 175 -2.18 -1.25 11.22
CA ASP A 175 -2.56 -2.54 11.88
C ASP A 175 -2.67 -3.85 11.03
N CYS A 176 -1.86 -4.88 11.39
CA CYS A 176 -1.80 -6.31 10.92
C CYS A 176 -0.46 -6.96 11.38
N HIS A 177 0.60 -6.16 11.30
CA HIS A 177 1.92 -6.22 11.92
C HIS A 177 2.10 -4.86 12.63
N PRO A 178 3.16 -4.54 13.40
CA PRO A 178 3.26 -3.21 14.00
C PRO A 178 3.38 -1.99 13.07
N TYR A 179 3.94 -1.99 11.82
CA TYR A 179 4.11 -0.75 10.98
C TYR A 179 3.47 -0.63 9.52
N MET A 180 2.72 0.45 9.10
CA MET A 180 1.98 0.74 7.79
C MET A 180 2.50 2.04 7.14
N ARG A 181 2.30 2.20 5.82
CA ARG A 181 2.48 3.48 5.12
C ARG A 181 1.16 4.15 4.73
N PHE A 182 1.03 5.43 5.07
CA PHE A 182 0.11 6.36 4.37
C PHE A 182 0.96 7.38 3.60
N GLY A 183 1.56 6.91 2.50
CA GLY A 183 2.50 7.66 1.68
C GLY A 183 3.81 7.94 2.41
N ASN A 184 3.80 8.92 3.30
CA ASN A 184 4.93 9.23 4.18
C ASN A 184 4.68 9.00 5.67
N ILE A 185 3.47 8.75 6.21
CA ILE A 185 3.19 9.04 7.65
C ILE A 185 3.07 7.81 8.62
N ARG A 186 3.59 7.91 9.88
CA ARG A 186 3.61 6.87 10.96
C ARG A 186 2.31 6.91 11.83
N PHE A 187 1.40 5.92 11.89
CA PHE A 187 0.30 5.86 12.90
C PHE A 187 0.17 4.51 13.64
N THR A 188 0.68 4.35 14.87
CA THR A 188 0.67 3.06 15.61
C THR A 188 -0.69 2.37 15.62
N GLN A 189 -0.75 1.05 15.79
CA GLN A 189 -1.96 0.30 16.18
C GLN A 189 -2.90 1.13 17.08
N LYS A 190 -2.34 1.68 18.15
CA LYS A 190 -3.07 2.49 19.14
C LYS A 190 -3.44 3.90 18.62
N GLU A 191 -2.68 4.49 17.71
CA GLU A 191 -3.03 5.72 16.98
C GLU A 191 -4.11 5.47 15.90
N ILE A 192 -4.01 4.43 15.06
CA ILE A 192 -5.06 4.06 14.08
C ILE A 192 -6.37 3.70 14.80
N MET A 193 -6.33 2.93 15.89
CA MET A 193 -7.53 2.71 16.71
C MET A 193 -8.07 4.00 17.32
N THR A 194 -7.21 4.95 17.72
CA THR A 194 -7.66 6.27 18.20
C THR A 194 -8.29 7.10 17.07
N ILE A 195 -7.70 7.09 15.87
CA ILE A 195 -8.22 7.73 14.67
C ILE A 195 -9.60 7.17 14.32
N ARG A 196 -9.76 5.83 14.30
CA ARG A 196 -11.06 5.16 14.08
C ARG A 196 -12.11 5.65 15.07
N TYR A 197 -11.85 5.63 16.37
CA TYR A 197 -12.84 6.10 17.35
C TYR A 197 -13.12 7.61 17.28
N LEU A 198 -12.15 8.46 16.93
CA LEU A 198 -12.37 9.90 16.69
C LEU A 198 -13.26 10.13 15.47
N LEU A 199 -13.04 9.38 14.39
CA LEU A 199 -13.86 9.40 13.18
C LEU A 199 -15.27 8.81 13.46
N SER A 200 -15.41 7.91 14.44
CA SER A 200 -16.70 7.50 15.02
C SER A 200 -17.26 8.48 16.08
N HIS A 201 -16.78 9.73 16.12
CA HIS A 201 -17.20 10.80 17.03
C HIS A 201 -17.13 10.49 18.54
N ARG A 202 -16.30 9.52 18.97
CA ARG A 202 -16.16 9.17 20.39
C ARG A 202 -15.39 10.23 21.17
N ARG A 203 -15.82 10.48 22.41
CA ARG A 203 -15.18 11.44 23.33
C ARG A 203 -13.89 10.85 23.91
N VAL A 204 -12.91 11.70 24.24
CA VAL A 204 -11.59 11.27 24.77
C VAL A 204 -11.71 10.30 25.96
N LYS A 205 -12.68 10.50 26.86
CA LYS A 205 -12.95 9.60 28.00
C LYS A 205 -13.51 8.22 27.58
N GLU A 206 -14.31 8.16 26.52
CA GLU A 206 -14.86 6.92 25.96
C GLU A 206 -13.76 6.12 25.27
N ILE A 207 -12.92 6.79 24.47
CA ILE A 207 -11.75 6.19 23.81
C ILE A 207 -10.78 5.61 24.86
N ALA A 208 -10.58 6.34 25.96
CA ALA A 208 -9.71 5.92 27.07
C ALA A 208 -10.21 4.61 27.71
N ALA A 209 -11.52 4.52 28.01
CA ALA A 209 -12.15 3.32 28.53
C ALA A 209 -12.08 2.14 27.52
N LEU A 210 -12.46 2.37 26.25
CA LEU A 210 -12.44 1.35 25.19
C LEU A 210 -11.05 0.78 24.92
N GLN A 211 -9.98 1.53 25.20
CA GLN A 211 -8.58 1.09 25.03
C GLN A 211 -7.84 0.81 26.35
N GLY A 212 -8.56 0.70 27.48
CA GLY A 212 -7.98 0.34 28.77
C GLY A 212 -6.85 1.27 29.26
N CYS A 213 -6.97 2.58 29.04
CA CYS A 213 -5.93 3.55 29.41
C CYS A 213 -6.52 4.90 29.89
N SER A 214 -5.66 5.84 30.30
CA SER A 214 -6.11 7.13 30.82
C SER A 214 -6.47 8.13 29.72
N ALA A 215 -7.37 9.08 30.03
CA ALA A 215 -7.72 10.17 29.12
C ALA A 215 -6.50 11.00 28.70
N THR A 216 -5.54 11.20 29.61
CA THR A 216 -4.25 11.87 29.33
C THR A 216 -3.42 11.10 28.30
N THR A 217 -3.38 9.76 28.38
CA THR A 217 -2.70 8.91 27.38
C THR A 217 -3.35 9.04 26.00
N ILE A 218 -4.68 9.12 25.92
CA ILE A 218 -5.37 9.41 24.66
C ILE A 218 -5.04 10.82 24.16
N GLN A 219 -5.09 11.85 25.02
CA GLN A 219 -4.80 13.23 24.60
C GLN A 219 -3.37 13.40 24.08
N THR A 220 -2.36 12.83 24.77
CA THR A 220 -0.97 12.78 24.30
C THR A 220 -0.87 12.09 22.93
N ARG A 221 -1.67 11.04 22.69
CA ARG A 221 -1.70 10.34 21.41
C ARG A 221 -2.38 11.14 20.31
N ILE A 222 -3.46 11.85 20.60
CA ILE A 222 -4.10 12.82 19.68
C ILE A 222 -3.10 13.90 19.27
N ASN A 223 -2.31 14.42 20.22
CA ASN A 223 -1.29 15.43 19.94
C ASN A 223 -0.18 14.87 19.03
N ARG A 224 0.24 13.60 19.21
CA ARG A 224 1.17 12.92 18.29
C ARG A 224 0.58 12.74 16.89
N ILE A 225 -0.69 12.33 16.78
CA ILE A 225 -1.39 12.22 15.49
C ILE A 225 -1.43 13.59 14.78
N LYS A 226 -1.73 14.67 15.51
CA LYS A 226 -1.71 16.04 14.97
C LYS A 226 -0.33 16.48 14.49
N TYR A 227 0.73 16.17 15.25
CA TYR A 227 2.13 16.43 14.85
C TYR A 227 2.50 15.71 13.55
N LYS A 228 2.06 14.46 13.39
CA LYS A 228 2.31 13.62 12.21
C LYS A 228 1.52 14.03 10.96
N LEU A 229 0.48 14.84 11.12
CA LEU A 229 -0.37 15.41 10.06
C LEU A 229 -0.14 16.94 9.91
N ASP A 230 0.92 17.45 10.52
CA ASP A 230 1.27 18.87 10.71
C ASP A 230 0.11 19.83 11.06
N CYS A 231 -0.93 19.32 11.72
CA CYS A 231 -2.09 20.08 12.17
C CYS A 231 -2.00 20.34 13.69
N GLN A 232 -0.81 20.72 14.15
CA GLN A 232 -0.47 21.02 15.55
C GLN A 232 -1.33 22.17 16.08
N ASN A 233 -1.87 22.03 17.29
CA ASN A 233 -2.81 22.97 17.93
C ASN A 233 -4.14 23.26 17.18
N GLN A 234 -4.33 22.75 15.96
CA GLN A 234 -5.51 23.00 15.14
C GLN A 234 -6.79 22.34 15.68
N SER A 235 -7.95 22.77 15.18
CA SER A 235 -9.26 22.21 15.55
C SER A 235 -9.45 20.76 15.05
N SER A 236 -10.44 20.06 15.60
CA SER A 236 -10.78 18.69 15.15
C SER A 236 -11.22 18.64 13.68
N ALA A 237 -11.81 19.72 13.15
CA ALA A 237 -12.21 19.80 11.74
C ALA A 237 -10.98 19.79 10.79
N VAL A 238 -9.90 20.50 11.16
CA VAL A 238 -8.64 20.49 10.40
C VAL A 238 -7.99 19.10 10.46
N LEU A 239 -8.01 18.45 11.64
CA LEU A 239 -7.53 17.07 11.79
C LEU A 239 -8.31 16.10 10.88
N PHE A 240 -9.64 16.19 10.81
CA PHE A 240 -10.44 15.35 9.92
C PHE A 240 -10.19 15.65 8.43
N LYS A 241 -9.92 16.91 8.06
CA LYS A 241 -9.52 17.29 6.70
C LYS A 241 -8.19 16.63 6.30
N ALA A 242 -7.15 16.76 7.13
CA ALA A 242 -5.85 16.12 6.89
C ALA A 242 -5.94 14.58 6.83
N LEU A 243 -6.73 13.95 7.71
CA LEU A 243 -6.99 12.50 7.68
C LEU A 243 -7.67 12.05 6.37
N LYS A 244 -8.49 12.91 5.75
CA LYS A 244 -9.09 12.63 4.43
C LYS A 244 -8.07 12.80 3.29
N GLU A 245 -7.27 13.86 3.34
CA GLU A 245 -6.29 14.21 2.31
C GLU A 245 -5.17 13.16 2.19
N HIS A 246 -4.75 12.55 3.31
CA HIS A 246 -3.81 11.42 3.32
C HIS A 246 -4.49 10.04 3.12
N GLY A 247 -5.78 9.98 2.78
CA GLY A 247 -6.53 8.73 2.56
C GLY A 247 -6.80 7.89 3.82
N VAL A 248 -6.33 8.31 5.00
CA VAL A 248 -6.45 7.59 6.27
C VAL A 248 -7.92 7.33 6.63
N THR A 249 -8.83 8.25 6.30
CA THR A 249 -10.27 8.02 6.49
C THR A 249 -10.76 6.78 5.74
N LEU A 250 -10.30 6.55 4.50
CA LEU A 250 -10.81 5.48 3.64
C LEU A 250 -10.44 4.09 4.18
N ALA A 251 -9.26 3.97 4.80
CA ALA A 251 -8.81 2.77 5.52
C ALA A 251 -9.40 2.62 6.95
N CYS A 252 -10.17 3.60 7.42
CA CYS A 252 -10.67 3.66 8.81
C CYS A 252 -12.20 3.74 8.98
N LEU A 253 -12.95 4.25 8.00
CA LEU A 253 -14.36 4.66 8.20
C LEU A 253 -15.44 3.70 7.70
N ASP A 254 -15.09 2.44 7.43
CA ASP A 254 -16.00 1.40 6.90
C ASP A 254 -16.99 0.85 7.96
N THR A 255 -17.54 1.75 8.78
CA THR A 255 -18.59 1.54 9.79
C THR A 255 -19.61 2.68 9.85
N LEU A 256 -19.41 3.79 9.11
CA LEU A 256 -20.40 4.88 9.03
C LEU A 256 -21.35 4.77 7.83
N ILE A 257 -21.00 4.02 6.79
CA ILE A 257 -21.94 3.70 5.70
C ILE A 257 -22.56 2.33 5.97
N LYS A 258 -23.67 2.34 6.72
CA LYS A 258 -24.65 1.27 6.56
C LYS A 258 -25.37 1.50 5.23
N THR A 259 -25.02 0.76 4.21
CA THR A 259 -25.94 0.53 3.08
C THR A 259 -27.10 -0.32 3.60
N THR A 260 -28.22 0.34 3.88
CA THR A 260 -29.56 -0.28 3.90
C THR A 260 -29.97 -0.64 2.49
#